data_AF-E2A312-F1
#
_entry.id   AF-E2A312-F1
#
_cell.length_a   1.000
_cell.length_b   1.000
_cell.length_c   1.000
_cell.angle_alpha   90.00
_cell.angle_beta   90.00
_cell.angle_gamma   90.00
#
_symmetry.space_group_name_H-M   'P 1'
#
loop_
_entity.id
_entity.type
_entity.pdbx_description
1 polymer ?
#
loop_
_entity_poly.entity_id
_entity_poly.type
_entity_poly.pdbx_seq_one_letter_code
_entity_poly.pdbx_strand_id
1 'polypeptide(L)'
;FAYNTALHDATGYTPAYLLHGRELTSPVDMDTAPTPGITPDAARKNLEEAYELVRINLAQAFQRQEKYYNLRRRRWKPALGEWVWKKEHPLSKKADAFNAKLAPKYSGPYEVKNIVSPV
;
A
#
# COMPACT_ATOMS: atom_id res chain seq x y z
N PHE A 1 -9.86 -16.36 -3.64
CA PHE A 1 -11.20 -15.91 -4.06
C PHE A 1 -11.65 -14.71 -3.23
N ALA A 2 -11.95 -14.86 -1.93
CA ALA A 2 -12.52 -13.81 -1.08
C ALA A 2 -11.85 -12.42 -1.16
N TYR A 3 -10.52 -12.33 -1.07
CA TYR A 3 -9.82 -11.03 -1.17
C TYR A 3 -9.94 -10.39 -2.57
N ASN A 4 -10.00 -11.18 -3.63
CA ASN A 4 -10.02 -10.68 -5.00
C ASN A 4 -11.41 -10.24 -5.45
N THR A 5 -12.46 -10.75 -4.81
CA THR A 5 -13.87 -10.44 -5.12
C THR A 5 -14.50 -9.47 -4.11
N ALA A 6 -13.79 -9.12 -3.05
CA ALA A 6 -14.21 -8.08 -2.12
C ALA A 6 -13.98 -6.69 -2.71
N LEU A 7 -14.91 -5.78 -2.48
CA LEU A 7 -14.74 -4.37 -2.83
C LEU A 7 -13.61 -3.76 -2.01
N HIS A 8 -12.66 -3.11 -2.68
CA HIS A 8 -11.54 -2.45 -2.03
C HIS A 8 -11.85 -0.96 -1.80
N ASP A 9 -11.81 -0.52 -0.55
CA ASP A 9 -12.24 0.83 -0.12
C ASP A 9 -11.54 1.97 -0.88
N ALA A 10 -10.23 1.84 -1.13
CA ALA A 10 -9.48 2.91 -1.81
C ALA A 10 -9.72 2.99 -3.33
N THR A 11 -10.13 1.89 -3.97
CA THR A 11 -10.32 1.84 -5.43
C THR A 11 -11.80 1.92 -5.80
N GLY A 12 -12.69 1.42 -4.94
CA GLY A 12 -14.13 1.31 -5.18
C GLY A 12 -14.52 0.10 -6.04
N TYR A 13 -13.55 -0.73 -6.43
CA TYR A 13 -13.75 -1.91 -7.29
C TYR A 13 -13.10 -3.14 -6.66
N THR A 14 -13.52 -4.32 -7.11
CA THR A 14 -12.85 -5.57 -6.75
C THR A 14 -11.51 -5.68 -7.51
N PRO A 15 -10.47 -6.25 -6.89
CA PRO A 15 -9.22 -6.55 -7.60
C PRO A 15 -9.42 -7.44 -8.85
N ALA A 16 -10.37 -8.37 -8.77
CA ALA A 16 -10.75 -9.24 -9.88
C ALA A 16 -11.25 -8.46 -11.10
N TYR A 17 -12.17 -7.53 -10.89
CA TYR A 17 -12.73 -6.72 -11.97
C TYR A 17 -11.67 -5.87 -12.65
N LEU A 18 -10.79 -5.20 -11.88
CA LEU A 18 -9.73 -4.36 -12.45
C LEU A 18 -8.71 -5.17 -13.25
N LEU A 19 -8.45 -6.41 -12.84
CA LEU A 19 -7.48 -7.28 -13.53
C LEU A 19 -8.08 -7.96 -14.78
N HIS A 20 -9.33 -8.41 -14.71
CA HIS A 20 -9.93 -9.28 -15.73
C HIS A 20 -11.04 -8.61 -16.55
N GLY A 21 -11.50 -7.40 -16.18
CA GLY A 21 -12.65 -6.74 -16.78
C GLY A 21 -14.00 -7.41 -16.48
N ARG A 22 -14.01 -8.38 -15.56
CA ARG A 22 -15.19 -9.12 -15.11
C ARG A 22 -14.99 -9.64 -13.69
N GLU A 23 -16.09 -9.90 -13.01
CA GLU A 23 -16.05 -10.56 -11.70
C GLU A 23 -15.70 -12.05 -11.82
N LEU A 24 -15.08 -12.58 -10.77
CA LEU A 24 -14.81 -14.01 -10.66
C LEU A 24 -16.07 -14.72 -10.15
N THR A 25 -16.45 -15.80 -10.82
CA THR A 25 -17.56 -16.68 -10.38
C THR A 25 -17.05 -17.66 -9.32
N SER A 26 -17.76 -17.76 -8.20
CA SER A 26 -17.46 -18.76 -7.17
C SER A 26 -17.84 -20.15 -7.70
N PRO A 27 -17.11 -21.22 -7.34
CA PRO A 27 -17.52 -22.59 -7.67
C PRO A 27 -18.94 -22.95 -7.22
N VAL A 28 -19.45 -22.30 -6.16
CA VAL A 28 -20.82 -22.48 -5.65
C VAL A 28 -21.87 -21.82 -6.56
N ASP A 29 -21.49 -20.76 -7.27
CA ASP A 29 -22.39 -19.97 -8.11
C ASP A 29 -22.38 -20.45 -9.58
N MET A 30 -21.62 -21.48 -9.91
CA MET A 30 -21.45 -21.98 -11.29
C MET A 30 -22.73 -22.58 -11.90
N ASP A 31 -23.71 -22.97 -11.07
CA ASP A 31 -25.01 -23.48 -11.52
C ASP A 31 -25.98 -22.36 -11.94
N THR A 32 -25.64 -21.09 -11.66
CA THR A 32 -26.41 -19.95 -12.15
C THR A 32 -26.05 -19.65 -13.61
N ALA A 33 -27.06 -19.33 -14.42
CA ALA A 33 -26.89 -19.11 -15.85
C ALA A 33 -25.77 -18.11 -16.14
N PRO A 34 -24.89 -18.37 -17.13
CA PRO A 34 -23.79 -17.48 -17.44
C PRO A 34 -24.33 -16.09 -17.78
N THR A 35 -23.78 -15.06 -17.13
CA THR A 35 -24.05 -13.67 -17.47
C THR A 35 -23.80 -13.49 -18.97
N PRO A 36 -24.70 -12.84 -19.73
CA PRO A 36 -24.47 -12.60 -21.15
C PRO A 36 -23.11 -11.93 -21.34
N GLY A 37 -22.26 -12.55 -22.17
CA GLY A 37 -20.89 -12.10 -22.37
C GLY A 37 -20.88 -10.66 -22.88
N ILE A 38 -20.24 -9.76 -22.14
CA ILE A 38 -19.93 -8.43 -22.64
C ILE A 38 -18.93 -8.59 -23.79
N THR A 39 -19.13 -7.86 -24.89
CA THR A 39 -18.17 -7.89 -26.00
C THR A 39 -16.80 -7.39 -25.50
N PRO A 40 -15.68 -7.93 -26.01
CA PRO A 40 -14.35 -7.50 -25.58
C PRO A 40 -14.13 -5.99 -25.65
N ASP A 41 -14.74 -5.33 -26.65
CA ASP A 41 -14.64 -3.87 -26.83
C ASP A 41 -15.43 -3.10 -25.76
N ALA A 42 -16.62 -3.55 -25.40
CA ALA A 42 -17.39 -2.95 -24.32
C ALA A 42 -16.72 -3.18 -22.96
N ALA A 43 -16.15 -4.36 -22.74
CA ALA A 43 -15.40 -4.67 -21.52
C ALA A 43 -14.17 -3.76 -21.39
N ARG A 44 -13.43 -3.51 -22.49
CA ARG A 44 -12.32 -2.55 -22.51
C ARG A 44 -12.75 -1.15 -22.12
N LYS A 45 -13.81 -0.62 -22.72
CA LYS A 45 -14.32 0.74 -22.41
C LYS A 45 -14.71 0.88 -20.95
N ASN A 46 -15.46 -0.08 -20.41
CA ASN A 46 -15.85 -0.10 -19.00
C ASN A 46 -14.64 -0.13 -18.05
N LEU A 47 -13.57 -0.81 -18.47
CA LEU A 47 -12.33 -0.95 -17.69
C LEU A 47 -11.50 0.34 -17.75
N GLU A 48 -11.46 1.01 -18.90
CA GLU A 48 -10.86 2.35 -19.04
C GLU A 48 -11.56 3.37 -18.14
N GLU A 49 -12.89 3.45 -18.19
CA GLU A 49 -13.71 4.31 -17.31
C GLU A 49 -13.48 3.99 -15.83
N ALA A 50 -13.43 2.70 -15.47
CA ALA A 50 -13.13 2.27 -14.10
C ALA A 50 -11.72 2.74 -13.66
N TYR A 51 -10.71 2.65 -14.53
CA TYR A 51 -9.37 3.13 -14.20
C TYR A 51 -9.30 4.63 -13.99
N GLU A 52 -10.06 5.42 -14.73
CA GLU A 52 -10.18 6.87 -14.50
C GLU A 52 -10.73 7.17 -13.10
N LEU A 53 -11.81 6.48 -12.71
CA LEU A 53 -12.39 6.61 -11.38
C LEU A 53 -11.44 6.12 -10.27
N VAL A 54 -10.75 5.00 -10.48
CA VAL A 54 -9.77 4.46 -9.54
C VAL A 54 -8.65 5.47 -9.27
N ARG A 55 -8.15 6.17 -10.30
CA ARG A 55 -7.13 7.21 -10.11
C ARG A 55 -7.60 8.33 -9.20
N ILE A 56 -8.84 8.79 -9.39
CA ILE A 56 -9.45 9.83 -8.54
C ILE A 56 -9.62 9.33 -7.10
N ASN A 57 -10.16 8.12 -6.93
CA ASN A 57 -10.39 7.51 -5.62
C ASN A 57 -9.08 7.30 -4.86
N LEU A 58 -8.03 6.80 -5.53
CA LEU A 58 -6.72 6.62 -4.94
C LEU A 58 -6.09 7.94 -4.50
N ALA A 59 -6.23 9.01 -5.31
CA ALA A 59 -5.73 10.32 -4.92
C ALA A 59 -6.42 10.83 -3.64
N GLN A 60 -7.74 10.68 -3.55
CA GLN A 60 -8.51 11.06 -2.35
C GLN A 60 -8.15 10.19 -1.13
N ALA A 61 -8.00 8.87 -1.32
CA ALA A 61 -7.60 7.95 -0.27
C ALA A 61 -6.20 8.29 0.25
N PHE A 62 -5.26 8.61 -0.65
CA PHE A 62 -3.92 9.04 -0.29
C PHE A 62 -3.94 10.32 0.54
N GLN A 63 -4.69 11.35 0.13
CA GLN A 63 -4.83 12.60 0.91
C GLN A 63 -5.42 12.35 2.30
N ARG A 64 -6.42 11.46 2.41
CA ARG A 64 -7.01 11.06 3.69
C ARG A 64 -5.96 10.39 4.59
N GLN A 65 -5.26 9.41 4.05
CA GLN A 65 -4.22 8.67 4.76
C GLN A 65 -3.07 9.59 5.20
N GLU A 66 -2.64 10.50 4.32
CA GLU A 66 -1.62 11.50 4.60
C GLU A 66 -2.01 12.36 5.80
N LYS A 67 -3.25 12.87 5.82
CA LYS A 67 -3.77 13.67 6.93
C LYS A 67 -3.67 12.94 8.27
N TYR A 68 -4.11 11.67 8.32
CA TYR A 68 -4.09 10.89 9.56
C TYR A 68 -2.67 10.49 9.98
N TYR A 69 -1.85 10.05 9.01
CA TYR A 69 -0.47 9.67 9.26
C TYR A 69 0.37 10.85 9.76
N ASN A 70 0.19 12.03 9.15
CA ASN A 70 0.96 13.22 9.50
C ASN A 70 0.43 13.97 10.73
N LEU A 71 -0.75 13.65 11.26
CA LEU A 71 -1.42 14.40 12.33
C LEU A 71 -0.54 14.64 13.57
N ARG A 72 0.30 13.67 13.95
CA ARG A 72 1.19 13.74 15.13
C ARG A 72 2.66 13.64 14.76
N ARG A 73 2.99 13.79 13.48
CA ARG A 73 4.34 13.65 12.99
C ARG A 73 5.13 14.93 13.25
N ARG A 74 6.32 14.79 13.83
CA ARG A 74 7.22 15.93 14.06
C ARG A 74 7.66 16.48 12.71
N ARG A 75 7.59 17.81 12.53
CA ARG A 75 8.08 18.51 11.33
C ARG A 75 9.63 18.61 11.28
N TRP A 76 10.33 17.54 11.65
CA TRP A 76 11.79 17.48 11.54
C TRP A 76 12.17 16.98 10.15
N LYS A 77 13.11 17.68 9.52
CA LYS A 77 13.68 17.32 8.23
C LYS A 77 15.21 17.40 8.36
N PRO A 78 15.95 16.36 7.92
CA PRO A 78 17.40 16.39 7.98
C PRO A 78 17.97 17.40 6.97
N ALA A 79 19.11 18.00 7.29
CA ALA A 79 19.93 18.76 6.36
C ALA A 79 21.15 17.94 5.92
N LEU A 80 21.66 18.20 4.70
CA LEU A 80 22.92 17.61 4.25
C LEU A 80 24.08 18.10 5.15
N GLY A 81 24.97 17.18 5.54
CA GLY A 81 26.07 17.46 6.48
C GLY A 81 25.65 17.50 7.96
N GLU A 82 24.36 17.34 8.28
CA GLU A 82 23.90 17.25 9.67
C GLU A 82 24.33 15.92 10.29
N TRP A 83 24.79 15.96 11.54
CA TRP A 83 25.11 14.78 12.32
C TRP A 83 23.88 14.28 13.08
N VAL A 84 23.47 13.05 12.80
CA VAL A 84 22.27 12.44 13.35
C VAL A 84 22.56 11.10 14.01
N TRP A 85 21.75 10.75 15.01
CA TRP A 85 21.73 9.41 15.60
C TRP A 85 20.69 8.56 14.89
N LYS A 86 21.09 7.39 14.42
CA LYS A 86 20.17 6.45 13.77
C LYS A 86 19.53 5.57 14.84
N LYS A 87 18.21 5.52 14.87
CA LYS A 87 17.49 4.56 15.72
C LYS A 87 17.61 3.17 15.11
N GLU A 88 18.14 2.22 15.86
CA GLU A 88 18.24 0.84 15.43
C GLU A 88 17.00 0.05 15.85
N HIS A 89 16.66 -0.95 15.04
CA HIS A 89 15.55 -1.87 15.30
C HIS A 89 16.06 -3.32 15.32
N PRO A 90 16.99 -3.66 16.25
CA PRO A 90 17.56 -4.99 16.30
C PRO A 90 16.50 -6.01 16.73
N LEU A 91 16.60 -7.24 16.23
CA LEU A 91 15.80 -8.38 16.66
C LEU A 91 16.64 -9.29 17.56
N SER A 92 16.05 -9.81 18.63
CA SER A 92 16.74 -10.75 19.53
C SER A 92 17.09 -12.03 18.78
N LYS A 93 18.28 -12.58 19.07
CA LYS A 93 18.77 -13.82 18.47
C LYS A 93 19.38 -14.70 19.56
N LYS A 94 18.69 -15.81 19.87
CA LYS A 94 19.12 -16.75 20.93
C LYS A 94 20.45 -17.44 20.60
N ALA A 95 20.66 -17.82 19.34
CA ALA A 95 21.88 -18.48 18.89
C ALA A 95 23.14 -17.65 19.17
N ASP A 96 23.03 -16.32 19.00
CA ASP A 96 24.12 -15.37 19.22
C ASP A 96 24.15 -14.82 20.66
N ALA A 97 23.34 -15.38 21.57
CA ALA A 97 23.09 -14.86 22.91
C ALA A 97 22.73 -13.35 22.93
N PHE A 98 22.08 -12.86 21.87
CA PHE A 98 21.79 -11.43 21.69
C PHE A 98 20.34 -11.10 22.07
N ASN A 99 20.17 -10.10 22.94
CA ASN A 99 18.87 -9.60 23.38
C ASN A 99 18.65 -8.15 22.94
N ALA A 100 17.73 -7.93 22.00
CA ALA A 100 17.38 -6.60 21.49
C ALA A 100 16.87 -5.64 22.57
N LYS A 101 16.30 -6.15 23.68
CA LYS A 101 15.84 -5.33 24.81
C LYS A 101 17.01 -4.63 25.52
N LEU A 102 18.18 -5.25 25.53
CA LEU A 102 19.40 -4.75 26.16
C LEU A 102 20.34 -4.06 25.18
N ALA A 103 20.04 -4.12 23.88
CA ALA A 103 20.85 -3.50 22.86
C ALA A 103 20.75 -1.97 22.91
N PRO A 104 21.81 -1.23 22.55
CA PRO A 104 21.73 0.21 22.34
C PRO A 104 20.62 0.57 21.34
N LYS A 105 19.78 1.54 21.69
CA LYS A 105 18.65 1.97 20.86
C LYS A 105 19.08 2.82 19.66
N TYR A 106 20.24 3.44 19.75
CA TYR A 106 20.77 4.35 18.75
C TYR A 106 22.21 4.00 18.40
N SER A 107 22.58 4.18 17.14
CA SER A 107 23.92 4.06 16.60
C SER A 107 24.37 5.40 15.99
N GLY A 108 25.68 5.62 15.93
CA GLY A 108 26.27 6.81 15.33
C GLY A 108 27.22 7.57 16.28
N PRO A 109 27.41 8.88 16.04
CA PRO A 109 26.68 9.73 15.10
C PRO A 109 27.03 9.46 13.61
N TYR A 110 26.09 9.72 12.70
CA TYR A 110 26.27 9.62 11.25
C TYR A 110 26.01 10.95 10.57
N GLU A 111 26.73 11.22 9.49
CA GLU A 111 26.51 12.40 8.65
C GLU A 111 25.48 12.12 7.54
N VAL A 112 24.53 13.02 7.34
CA VAL A 112 23.55 12.94 6.25
C VAL A 112 24.21 13.31 4.92
N LYS A 113 24.47 12.30 4.07
CA LYS A 113 25.08 12.50 2.74
C LYS A 113 24.08 12.74 1.61
N ASN A 114 22.87 12.19 1.72
CA ASN A 114 21.84 12.30 0.69
C ASN A 114 20.43 12.21 1.29
N ILE A 115 19.48 12.91 0.69
CA ILE A 115 18.06 12.90 1.05
C ILE A 115 17.29 12.39 -0.18
N VAL A 116 16.88 11.11 -0.15
CA VAL A 116 16.24 10.43 -1.30
C VAL A 116 14.77 10.78 -1.44
N SER A 117 14.07 10.96 -0.32
CA SER A 117 12.66 11.33 -0.29
C SER A 117 12.41 12.36 0.81
N PRO A 118 11.51 13.34 0.58
CA PRO A 118 11.10 14.22 1.67
C PRO A 118 10.52 13.39 2.81
N VAL A 119 10.91 13.75 4.04
CA VAL A 119 10.37 13.16 5.27
C VAL A 119 8.89 13.47 5.32
#